data_AF-A0A3D4CS50-F1
#
_entry.id   AF-A0A3D4CS50-F1
#
_cell.length_a   1.000
_cell.length_b   1.000
_cell.length_c   1.000
_cell.angle_alpha   90.00
_cell.angle_beta   90.00
_cell.angle_gamma   90.00
#
_symmetry.space_group_name_H-M   'P 1'
#
loop_
_entity.id
_entity.type
_entity.pdbx_description
1 polymer ?
#
loop_
_entity_poly.entity_id
_entity_poly.type
_entity_poly.pdbx_seq_one_letter_code
_entity_poly.pdbx_strand_id
1 'polypeptide(L)'
;MADFKGQPAHPPCPNCQARHPAPKIRQISDLSIPDSLIPRLLRPVKIQVELAKGSVNKCKGHNKQPLRPIIRFQTLAVDACLARGMCAVVAFLGGVSLESSAAELDFAREVLPILSNKCFVCHGPDTKKPEDLRLDSYEGATEDRDGLRAIDPENPDDSELLLRIHDKDDPMPPSDAEKQLTSDELRILSQWVKEGGNYAKHWSFVKPVRENPPGDPTSEHPIDRFVEAKLLETFGNEAGFASMSTRATLARRAALTLT
;
A
#
# COMPACT_ATOMS: atom_id res chain seq x y z
N MET A 1 47.58 1.68 33.45
CA MET A 1 47.67 0.21 33.30
C MET A 1 46.31 -0.34 32.93
N ALA A 2 46.19 -0.92 31.73
CA ALA A 2 45.20 -1.95 31.40
C ALA A 2 45.78 -2.73 30.21
N ASP A 3 46.18 -3.97 30.49
CA ASP A 3 46.83 -4.90 29.57
C ASP A 3 45.89 -5.41 28.47
N PHE A 4 46.26 -5.22 27.21
CA PHE A 4 45.64 -5.91 26.07
C PHE A 4 46.39 -7.23 25.82
N LYS A 5 45.90 -8.32 26.40
CA LYS A 5 46.35 -9.67 26.07
C LYS A 5 45.78 -10.10 24.71
N GLY A 6 46.67 -10.41 23.77
CA GLY A 6 46.33 -10.92 22.44
C GLY A 6 45.65 -12.30 22.48
N GLN A 7 44.67 -12.50 21.60
CA GLN A 7 43.99 -13.77 21.37
C GLN A 7 44.71 -14.61 20.29
N PRO A 8 44.69 -15.95 20.40
CA PRO A 8 45.41 -16.85 19.50
C PRO A 8 44.71 -17.04 18.14
N ALA A 9 45.51 -17.31 17.11
CA ALA A 9 45.07 -17.61 15.75
C ALA A 9 44.31 -18.95 15.67
N HIS A 10 43.17 -18.97 14.99
CA HIS A 10 42.38 -20.17 14.72
C HIS A 10 42.95 -20.99 13.53
N PRO A 11 42.85 -22.33 13.57
CA PRO A 11 43.36 -23.21 12.52
C PRO A 11 42.46 -23.22 11.26
N PRO A 12 43.00 -23.55 10.07
CA PRO A 12 42.25 -23.57 8.83
C PRO A 12 41.32 -24.79 8.70
N CYS A 13 40.14 -24.57 8.12
CA CYS A 13 39.12 -25.61 7.92
C CYS A 13 39.50 -26.63 6.82
N PRO A 14 39.13 -27.92 6.96
CA PRO A 14 39.76 -29.01 6.20
C PRO A 14 39.06 -29.42 4.89
N ASN A 15 38.01 -28.71 4.42
CA ASN A 15 37.21 -29.28 3.33
C ASN A 15 36.58 -28.25 2.38
N CYS A 16 37.42 -27.57 1.60
CA CYS A 16 36.98 -26.78 0.44
C CYS A 16 37.46 -27.44 -0.86
N GLN A 17 36.79 -28.52 -1.27
CA GLN A 17 36.91 -29.06 -2.63
C GLN A 17 35.52 -29.29 -3.22
N ALA A 18 35.11 -28.42 -4.16
CA ALA A 18 34.31 -28.76 -5.35
C ALA A 18 34.00 -27.49 -6.15
N ARG A 19 34.45 -27.43 -7.41
CA ARG A 19 34.03 -26.43 -8.40
C ARG A 19 32.81 -26.99 -9.15
N HIS A 20 31.70 -26.27 -9.15
CA HIS A 20 30.59 -26.54 -10.07
C HIS A 20 30.75 -25.72 -11.36
N PRO A 21 30.49 -26.28 -12.55
CA PRO A 21 30.53 -25.55 -13.80
C PRO A 21 29.32 -24.61 -13.95
N ALA A 22 29.55 -23.43 -14.54
CA ALA A 22 28.55 -22.40 -14.76
C ALA A 22 27.47 -22.82 -15.79
N PRO A 23 26.20 -22.39 -15.62
CA PRO A 23 25.15 -22.67 -16.59
C PRO A 23 25.24 -21.76 -17.83
N LYS A 24 24.98 -22.34 -19.02
CA LYS A 24 24.91 -21.63 -20.31
C LYS A 24 23.62 -20.79 -20.42
N ILE A 25 23.77 -19.55 -20.87
CA ILE A 25 22.68 -18.60 -21.18
C ILE A 25 22.16 -18.90 -22.60
N ARG A 26 20.84 -19.00 -22.79
CA ARG A 26 20.18 -18.93 -24.10
C ARG A 26 19.80 -17.47 -24.39
N GLN A 27 20.17 -16.97 -25.57
CA GLN A 27 19.72 -15.69 -26.11
C GLN A 27 18.27 -15.84 -26.58
N ILE A 28 17.40 -14.92 -26.17
CA ILE A 28 16.07 -14.74 -26.77
C ILE A 28 16.18 -13.47 -27.61
N SER A 29 16.47 -13.65 -28.90
CA SER A 29 16.18 -12.68 -29.95
C SER A 29 14.84 -13.05 -30.59
N ASP A 30 14.12 -12.04 -31.05
CA ASP A 30 12.93 -12.11 -31.93
C ASP A 30 11.57 -11.98 -31.24
N LEU A 31 11.26 -10.74 -30.84
CA LEU A 31 9.91 -10.20 -30.94
C LEU A 31 9.98 -8.89 -31.75
N SER A 32 9.80 -9.01 -33.05
CA SER A 32 9.64 -7.89 -33.99
C SER A 32 8.25 -7.27 -33.81
N ILE A 33 8.20 -6.00 -33.42
CA ILE A 33 6.98 -5.18 -33.40
C ILE A 33 6.90 -4.46 -34.76
N PRO A 34 5.75 -4.46 -35.47
CA PRO A 34 5.61 -3.76 -36.75
C PRO A 34 5.63 -2.23 -36.60
N ASP A 35 6.34 -1.59 -37.53
CA ASP A 35 6.76 -0.17 -37.55
C ASP A 35 5.64 0.87 -37.75
N SER A 36 4.37 0.49 -37.67
CA SER A 36 3.23 1.34 -38.07
C SER A 36 2.60 2.18 -36.95
N LEU A 37 3.11 2.13 -35.71
CA LEU A 37 2.52 2.86 -34.57
C LEU A 37 3.52 3.70 -33.75
N ILE A 38 4.62 4.16 -34.36
CA ILE A 38 5.60 5.03 -33.68
C ILE A 38 5.43 6.49 -34.16
N PRO A 39 4.95 7.42 -33.32
CA PRO A 39 4.99 8.84 -33.64
C PRO A 39 6.44 9.31 -33.75
N ARG A 40 6.74 10.08 -34.81
CA ARG A 40 8.06 10.40 -35.35
C ARG A 40 9.02 11.23 -34.46
N LEU A 41 8.78 11.34 -33.16
CA LEU A 41 9.48 12.27 -32.27
C LEU A 41 10.17 11.68 -31.04
N LEU A 42 10.31 10.35 -30.92
CA LEU A 42 11.17 9.77 -29.89
C LEU A 42 12.02 8.67 -30.51
N ARG A 43 13.30 8.98 -30.79
CA ARG A 43 14.31 7.94 -30.97
C ARG A 43 14.48 7.22 -29.63
N PRO A 44 14.55 5.88 -29.59
CA PRO A 44 14.85 5.20 -28.34
C PRO A 44 16.28 5.53 -27.91
N VAL A 45 16.42 6.17 -26.75
CA VAL A 45 17.71 6.31 -26.07
C VAL A 45 18.07 4.93 -25.53
N LYS A 46 19.15 4.36 -26.05
CA LYS A 46 19.70 3.08 -25.59
C LYS A 46 20.42 3.32 -24.26
N ILE A 47 19.73 3.11 -23.15
CA ILE A 47 20.34 3.16 -21.81
C ILE A 47 21.03 1.81 -21.57
N GLN A 48 22.36 1.79 -21.59
CA GLN A 48 23.13 0.66 -21.06
C GLN A 48 23.31 0.85 -19.57
N VAL A 49 22.67 -0.01 -18.77
CA VAL A 49 22.93 -0.14 -17.33
C VAL A 49 23.92 -1.29 -17.16
N GLU A 50 25.16 -0.97 -16.81
CA GLU A 50 26.17 -1.97 -16.45
C GLU A 50 26.04 -2.29 -14.96
N LEU A 51 25.39 -3.42 -14.65
CA LEU A 51 25.30 -3.95 -13.30
C LEU A 51 26.62 -4.66 -12.95
N ALA A 52 27.45 -3.99 -12.15
CA ALA A 52 28.59 -4.62 -11.50
C ALA A 52 28.10 -5.72 -10.53
N LYS A 53 28.30 -6.99 -10.89
CA LYS A 53 27.99 -8.13 -10.02
C LYS A 53 29.04 -8.24 -8.91
N GLY A 54 28.70 -7.76 -7.72
CA GLY A 54 29.42 -8.13 -6.49
C GLY A 54 29.03 -9.56 -6.08
N SER A 55 29.96 -10.50 -6.14
CA SER A 55 29.77 -11.84 -5.59
C SER A 55 29.90 -11.78 -4.07
N VAL A 56 28.79 -11.98 -3.35
CA VAL A 56 28.80 -12.11 -1.88
C VAL A 56 28.91 -13.60 -1.55
N ASN A 57 30.08 -14.02 -1.08
CA ASN A 57 30.22 -15.33 -0.45
C ASN A 57 29.45 -15.38 0.88
N LYS A 58 28.61 -16.40 1.01
CA LYS A 58 27.69 -16.60 2.14
C LYS A 58 28.43 -17.24 3.32
N CYS A 59 28.76 -16.46 4.33
CA CYS A 59 29.08 -16.97 5.67
C CYS A 59 27.81 -16.93 6.53
N LYS A 60 27.39 -18.08 7.09
CA LYS A 60 26.31 -18.14 8.09
C LYS A 60 26.84 -17.62 9.42
N GLY A 61 26.10 -16.72 10.08
CA GLY A 61 26.25 -16.48 11.53
C GLY A 61 26.48 -15.06 12.05
N HIS A 62 26.45 -14.00 11.23
CA HIS A 62 26.56 -12.63 11.76
C HIS A 62 25.54 -11.66 11.17
N ASN A 63 24.88 -10.93 12.08
CA ASN A 63 23.96 -9.82 11.83
C ASN A 63 24.61 -8.79 10.89
N LYS A 64 24.07 -8.65 9.68
CA LYS A 64 24.57 -7.68 8.69
C LYS A 64 23.79 -6.38 8.84
N GLN A 65 24.41 -5.37 9.45
CA GLN A 65 23.97 -3.99 9.23
C GLN A 65 24.20 -3.63 7.76
N PRO A 66 23.23 -3.03 7.06
CA PRO A 66 23.43 -2.59 5.69
C PRO A 66 24.41 -1.41 5.67
N LEU A 67 25.57 -1.62 5.05
CA LEU A 67 26.53 -0.56 4.76
C LEU A 67 25.89 0.44 3.78
N ARG A 68 25.81 1.70 4.21
CA ARG A 68 25.38 2.82 3.37
C ARG A 68 26.30 2.94 2.14
N PRO A 69 25.76 3.06 0.91
CA PRO A 69 26.60 3.32 -0.25
C PRO A 69 27.19 4.73 -0.14
N ILE A 70 28.52 4.83 -0.05
CA ILE A 70 29.24 6.10 -0.19
C ILE A 70 29.25 6.44 -1.68
N ILE A 71 28.32 7.30 -2.10
CA ILE A 71 28.34 7.85 -3.46
C ILE A 71 29.47 8.89 -3.52
N ARG A 72 30.61 8.51 -4.10
CA ARG A 72 31.65 9.48 -4.50
C ARG A 72 31.22 10.15 -5.79
N PHE A 73 30.70 11.38 -5.69
CA PHE A 73 30.57 12.27 -6.83
C PHE A 73 31.96 12.75 -7.24
N GLN A 74 32.45 12.31 -8.40
CA GLN A 74 33.53 13.02 -9.08
C GLN A 74 32.91 14.27 -9.70
N THR A 75 33.15 15.43 -9.09
CA THR A 75 32.92 16.72 -9.74
C THR A 75 33.96 16.89 -10.84
N LEU A 76 33.51 16.85 -12.10
CA LEU A 76 34.34 17.34 -13.20
C LEU A 76 34.46 18.86 -13.04
N ALA A 77 35.70 19.34 -13.09
CA ALA A 77 36.04 20.76 -13.05
C ALA A 77 35.27 21.53 -14.12
N VAL A 78 34.50 22.53 -13.70
CA VAL A 78 33.97 23.56 -14.58
C VAL A 78 35.05 24.62 -14.74
N ASP A 79 35.78 24.54 -15.84
CA ASP A 79 36.68 25.60 -16.28
C ASP A 79 35.85 26.86 -16.59
N ALA A 80 36.23 27.94 -15.92
CA ALA A 80 35.67 29.27 -16.11
C ALA A 80 35.98 29.77 -17.52
N CYS A 81 34.96 29.85 -18.37
CA CYS A 81 35.05 30.58 -19.64
C CYS A 81 34.10 31.79 -19.59
N LEU A 82 34.72 32.96 -19.42
CA LEU A 82 34.11 34.28 -19.53
C LEU A 82 33.61 34.49 -20.96
N ALA A 83 32.29 34.42 -21.17
CA ALA A 83 31.66 35.06 -22.32
C ALA A 83 30.29 35.60 -21.92
N ARG A 84 30.18 36.92 -22.03
CA ARG A 84 29.00 37.73 -21.71
C ARG A 84 27.83 37.36 -22.61
N GLY A 85 26.65 37.30 -22.00
CA GLY A 85 25.39 37.54 -22.71
C GLY A 85 24.58 36.29 -23.00
N MET A 86 23.42 36.21 -22.35
CA MET A 86 22.25 35.48 -22.83
C MET A 86 22.27 33.95 -22.65
N CYS A 87 22.15 33.50 -21.40
CA CYS A 87 21.66 32.14 -21.12
C CYS A 87 21.02 32.10 -19.73
N ALA A 88 19.82 32.68 -19.61
CA ALA A 88 19.05 32.70 -18.37
C ALA A 88 17.66 32.10 -18.57
N VAL A 89 17.53 30.94 -19.23
CA VAL A 89 16.25 30.18 -19.27
C VAL A 89 16.48 28.67 -19.45
N VAL A 90 17.39 28.00 -18.72
CA VAL A 90 17.37 26.52 -18.70
C VAL A 90 17.94 25.97 -17.39
N ALA A 91 17.26 26.17 -16.26
CA ALA A 91 17.64 25.48 -15.02
C ALA A 91 16.53 25.45 -13.95
N PHE A 92 15.30 25.05 -14.30
CA PHE A 92 14.29 24.72 -13.28
C PHE A 92 13.30 23.66 -13.81
N LEU A 93 13.81 22.46 -14.08
CA LEU A 93 13.00 21.25 -14.20
C LEU A 93 13.54 20.23 -13.19
N GLY A 94 13.43 20.59 -11.91
CA GLY A 94 13.56 19.63 -10.82
C GLY A 94 12.34 18.72 -10.83
N GLY A 95 12.56 17.41 -10.99
CA GLY A 95 11.51 16.41 -11.03
C GLY A 95 10.62 16.49 -9.80
N VAL A 96 9.33 16.68 -10.04
CA VAL A 96 8.29 16.48 -9.03
C VAL A 96 8.12 14.97 -8.89
N SER A 97 8.69 14.39 -7.84
CA SER A 97 8.27 13.06 -7.38
C SER A 97 6.84 13.20 -6.87
N LEU A 98 5.88 12.64 -7.59
CA LEU A 98 4.58 12.34 -7.01
C LEU A 98 4.78 11.14 -6.08
N GLU A 99 5.13 11.39 -4.81
CA GLU A 99 4.76 10.45 -3.77
C GLU A 99 3.23 10.43 -3.70
N SER A 100 2.63 9.46 -4.38
CA SER A 100 1.24 9.08 -4.12
C SER A 100 1.19 8.55 -2.69
N SER A 101 0.84 9.40 -1.74
CA SER A 101 0.41 8.96 -0.41
C SER A 101 -0.77 8.04 -0.64
N ALA A 102 -0.55 6.72 -0.56
CA ALA A 102 -1.64 5.77 -0.47
C ALA A 102 -2.52 6.25 0.70
N ALA A 103 -3.79 6.51 0.43
CA ALA A 103 -4.72 6.89 1.47
C ALA A 103 -4.73 5.76 2.52
N GLU A 104 -4.62 6.14 3.79
CA GLU A 104 -4.71 5.21 4.93
C GLU A 104 -6.08 4.52 4.88
N LEU A 105 -6.09 3.19 5.01
CA LEU A 105 -7.33 2.42 4.95
C LEU A 105 -8.18 2.67 6.20
N ASP A 106 -9.46 3.00 6.00
CA ASP A 106 -10.41 3.10 7.10
C ASP A 106 -11.00 1.71 7.41
N PHE A 107 -10.59 1.12 8.54
CA PHE A 107 -11.11 -0.18 8.97
C PHE A 107 -12.64 -0.23 9.04
N ALA A 108 -13.29 0.77 9.63
CA ALA A 108 -14.73 0.73 9.87
C ALA A 108 -15.53 0.84 8.58
N ARG A 109 -15.01 1.61 7.61
CA ARG A 109 -15.68 1.86 6.32
C ARG A 109 -15.35 0.81 5.26
N GLU A 110 -14.11 0.31 5.23
CA GLU A 110 -13.60 -0.50 4.12
C GLU A 110 -13.40 -1.97 4.50
N VAL A 111 -12.88 -2.26 5.70
CA VAL A 111 -12.51 -3.63 6.11
C VAL A 111 -13.65 -4.34 6.82
N LEU A 112 -14.26 -3.69 7.82
CA LEU A 112 -15.31 -4.27 8.65
C LEU A 112 -16.49 -4.80 7.84
N PRO A 113 -17.01 -4.11 6.79
CA PRO A 113 -18.09 -4.65 5.97
C PRO A 113 -17.70 -5.94 5.23
N ILE A 114 -16.43 -6.12 4.88
CA ILE A 114 -15.95 -7.34 4.21
C ILE A 114 -15.95 -8.49 5.23
N LEU A 115 -15.31 -8.27 6.38
CA LEU A 115 -15.22 -9.27 7.45
C LEU A 115 -16.60 -9.66 7.98
N SER A 116 -17.49 -8.70 8.19
CA SER A 116 -18.85 -8.96 8.68
C SER A 116 -19.69 -9.76 7.70
N ASN A 117 -19.53 -9.50 6.40
CA ASN A 117 -20.33 -10.16 5.37
C ASN A 117 -19.84 -11.56 5.03
N LYS A 118 -18.53 -11.84 5.17
CA LYS A 118 -17.91 -13.04 4.58
C LYS A 118 -17.11 -13.90 5.56
N CYS A 119 -16.69 -13.35 6.69
CA CYS A 119 -15.81 -14.04 7.64
C CYS A 119 -16.53 -14.35 8.95
N PHE A 120 -17.29 -13.39 9.50
CA PHE A 120 -17.88 -13.51 10.85
C PHE A 120 -18.97 -14.58 10.96
N VAL A 121 -19.49 -15.08 9.84
CA VAL A 121 -20.41 -16.24 9.83
C VAL A 121 -19.76 -17.47 10.48
N CYS A 122 -18.46 -17.67 10.26
CA CYS A 122 -17.70 -18.79 10.79
C CYS A 122 -16.61 -18.39 11.80
N HIS A 123 -16.22 -17.11 11.85
CA HIS A 123 -15.15 -16.57 12.70
C HIS A 123 -15.57 -15.34 13.52
N GLY A 124 -16.87 -15.18 13.77
CA GLY A 124 -17.43 -14.05 14.50
C GLY A 124 -17.80 -14.37 15.96
N PRO A 125 -18.60 -13.53 16.61
CA PRO A 125 -19.02 -13.77 18.00
C PRO A 125 -19.95 -14.98 18.17
N ASP A 126 -20.67 -15.37 17.13
CA ASP A 126 -21.64 -16.47 17.14
C ASP A 126 -21.02 -17.83 16.78
N THR A 127 -19.69 -17.98 16.90
CA THR A 127 -19.04 -19.27 16.66
C THR A 127 -19.52 -20.31 17.66
N LYS A 128 -19.76 -21.53 17.17
CA LYS A 128 -20.30 -22.63 17.99
C LYS A 128 -19.28 -23.17 18.98
N LYS A 129 -17.99 -22.90 18.78
CA LYS A 129 -16.91 -23.33 19.66
C LYS A 129 -16.08 -22.14 20.15
N PRO A 130 -15.85 -22.03 21.47
CA PRO A 130 -14.98 -20.99 22.04
C PRO A 130 -13.55 -21.03 21.50
N GLU A 131 -13.08 -22.21 21.11
CA GLU A 131 -11.76 -22.45 20.53
C GLU A 131 -11.68 -22.13 19.03
N ASP A 132 -12.75 -21.68 18.37
CA ASP A 132 -12.65 -21.26 16.97
C ASP A 132 -11.98 -19.88 16.85
N LEU A 133 -11.20 -19.67 15.78
CA LEU A 133 -10.56 -18.39 15.48
C LEU A 133 -11.60 -17.26 15.45
N ARG A 134 -11.29 -16.15 16.13
CA ARG A 134 -12.13 -14.95 16.22
C ARG A 134 -11.51 -13.81 15.42
N LEU A 135 -12.22 -13.34 14.40
CA LEU A 135 -11.79 -12.21 13.55
C LEU A 135 -12.53 -10.90 13.87
N ASP A 136 -13.48 -10.92 14.80
CA ASP A 136 -14.28 -9.75 15.20
C ASP A 136 -13.59 -8.86 16.25
N SER A 137 -12.45 -9.29 16.79
CA SER A 137 -11.63 -8.54 17.74
C SER A 137 -10.16 -8.59 17.36
N TYR A 138 -9.41 -7.54 17.71
CA TYR A 138 -7.97 -7.49 17.48
C TYR A 138 -7.25 -8.57 18.27
N GLU A 139 -7.64 -8.78 19.53
CA GLU A 139 -7.07 -9.78 20.42
C GLU A 139 -7.27 -11.20 19.86
N GLY A 140 -8.48 -11.52 19.38
CA GLY A 140 -8.74 -12.83 18.78
C GLY A 140 -8.02 -13.06 17.45
N ALA A 141 -7.87 -12.00 16.64
CA ALA A 141 -7.22 -12.12 15.33
C ALA A 141 -5.69 -12.22 15.44
N THR A 142 -5.11 -11.69 16.52
CA THR A 142 -3.65 -11.67 16.76
C THR A 142 -3.19 -12.70 17.80
N GLU A 143 -4.12 -13.47 18.38
CA GLU A 143 -3.82 -14.56 19.30
C GLU A 143 -2.91 -15.61 18.64
N ASP A 144 -1.89 -16.06 19.38
CA ASP A 144 -1.03 -17.17 18.95
C ASP A 144 -1.75 -18.51 19.14
N ARG A 145 -1.79 -19.31 18.08
CA ARG A 145 -2.50 -20.59 18.01
C ARG A 145 -1.55 -21.63 17.44
N ASP A 146 -0.82 -22.30 18.33
CA ASP A 146 0.21 -23.29 17.98
C ASP A 146 1.33 -22.74 17.07
N GLY A 147 1.72 -21.47 17.27
CA GLY A 147 2.75 -20.79 16.48
C GLY A 147 2.22 -20.10 15.23
N LEU A 148 0.89 -20.07 15.03
CA LEU A 148 0.23 -19.38 13.92
C LEU A 148 -0.67 -18.26 14.46
N ARG A 149 -0.69 -17.13 13.75
CA ARG A 149 -1.60 -16.02 14.00
C ARG A 149 -2.40 -15.75 12.74
N ALA A 150 -3.69 -15.46 12.88
CA ALA A 150 -4.49 -15.06 11.73
C ALA A 150 -3.97 -13.73 11.15
N ILE A 151 -3.61 -12.81 12.03
CA ILE A 151 -2.92 -11.57 11.71
C ILE A 151 -1.69 -11.50 12.60
N ASP A 152 -0.49 -11.48 12.02
CA ASP A 152 0.75 -11.22 12.74
C ASP A 152 1.18 -9.75 12.52
N PRO A 153 1.04 -8.86 13.53
CA PRO A 153 1.48 -7.48 13.41
C PRO A 153 3.00 -7.33 13.26
N GLU A 154 3.78 -8.32 13.70
CA GLU A 154 5.25 -8.29 13.61
C GLU A 154 5.74 -8.71 12.24
N ASN A 155 5.11 -9.72 11.63
CA ASN A 155 5.41 -10.21 10.29
C ASN A 155 4.13 -10.33 9.45
N PRO A 156 3.59 -9.20 8.93
CA PRO A 156 2.30 -9.22 8.23
C PRO A 156 2.23 -10.17 7.04
N ASP A 157 3.33 -10.35 6.31
CA ASP A 157 3.40 -11.25 5.15
C ASP A 157 3.24 -12.74 5.54
N ASP A 158 3.53 -13.11 6.79
CA ASP A 158 3.39 -14.47 7.33
C ASP A 158 2.02 -14.70 8.00
N SER A 159 1.12 -13.71 7.95
CA SER A 159 -0.23 -13.81 8.51
C SER A 159 -1.05 -14.90 7.81
N GLU A 160 -1.63 -15.81 8.58
CA GLU A 160 -2.41 -16.94 8.04
C GLU A 160 -3.62 -16.46 7.21
N LEU A 161 -4.20 -15.30 7.57
CA LEU A 161 -5.28 -14.68 6.79
C LEU A 161 -4.85 -14.44 5.34
N LEU A 162 -3.65 -13.90 5.11
CA LEU A 162 -3.16 -13.64 3.75
C LEU A 162 -2.93 -14.93 2.97
N LEU A 163 -2.46 -15.98 3.64
CA LEU A 163 -2.25 -17.29 3.04
C LEU A 163 -3.59 -17.87 2.59
N ARG A 164 -4.59 -17.92 3.47
CA ARG A 164 -5.90 -18.54 3.20
C ARG A 164 -6.73 -17.81 2.17
N ILE A 165 -6.70 -16.47 2.12
CA ILE A 165 -7.47 -15.73 1.11
C ILE A 165 -6.90 -15.87 -0.31
N HIS A 166 -5.65 -16.33 -0.45
CA HIS A 166 -4.99 -16.58 -1.74
C HIS A 166 -4.78 -18.07 -2.05
N ASP A 167 -5.14 -18.96 -1.12
CA ASP A 167 -5.05 -20.39 -1.30
C ASP A 167 -6.04 -20.86 -2.37
N LYS A 168 -5.66 -21.89 -3.13
CA LYS A 168 -6.51 -22.49 -4.18
C LYS A 168 -7.12 -23.82 -3.75
N ASP A 169 -6.46 -24.50 -2.82
CA ASP A 169 -6.83 -25.82 -2.35
C ASP A 169 -7.71 -25.71 -1.10
N ASP A 170 -7.42 -24.75 -0.20
CA ASP A 170 -8.21 -24.46 1.00
C ASP A 170 -8.47 -22.93 1.18
N PRO A 171 -9.25 -22.31 0.27
CA PRO A 171 -9.54 -20.89 0.32
C PRO A 171 -10.44 -20.53 1.51
N MET A 172 -10.23 -19.33 2.05
CA MET A 172 -11.17 -18.68 2.97
C MET A 172 -11.65 -17.36 2.36
N PRO A 173 -12.96 -17.15 2.11
CA PRO A 173 -14.07 -18.06 2.40
C PRO A 173 -14.03 -19.39 1.62
N PRO A 174 -14.57 -20.49 2.19
CA PRO A 174 -14.66 -21.78 1.51
C PRO A 174 -15.36 -21.69 0.15
N SER A 175 -15.00 -22.59 -0.77
CA SER A 175 -15.57 -22.59 -2.14
C SER A 175 -17.10 -22.77 -2.18
N ASP A 176 -17.69 -23.37 -1.15
CA ASP A 176 -19.14 -23.58 -1.00
C ASP A 176 -19.84 -22.43 -0.26
N ALA A 177 -19.11 -21.42 0.21
CA ALA A 177 -19.69 -20.25 0.84
C ALA A 177 -20.50 -19.41 -0.16
N GLU A 178 -21.67 -18.92 0.26
CA GLU A 178 -22.57 -18.12 -0.57
C GLU A 178 -21.93 -16.84 -1.12
N LYS A 179 -20.96 -16.26 -0.38
CA LYS A 179 -20.32 -15.00 -0.70
C LYS A 179 -18.80 -15.18 -0.81
N GLN A 180 -18.30 -15.02 -2.04
CA GLN A 180 -16.86 -15.06 -2.35
C GLN A 180 -16.25 -13.66 -2.32
N LEU A 181 -14.94 -13.58 -2.07
CA LEU A 181 -14.18 -12.33 -2.15
C LEU A 181 -13.99 -11.87 -3.60
N THR A 182 -14.13 -10.57 -3.83
CA THR A 182 -13.77 -9.91 -5.08
C THR A 182 -12.30 -9.53 -5.07
N SER A 183 -11.74 -9.21 -6.24
CA SER A 183 -10.34 -8.75 -6.35
C SER A 183 -10.05 -7.48 -5.54
N ASP A 184 -11.03 -6.58 -5.44
CA ASP A 184 -10.87 -5.34 -4.68
C ASP A 184 -10.90 -5.60 -3.17
N GLU A 185 -11.76 -6.50 -2.71
CA GLU A 185 -11.80 -6.88 -1.29
C GLU A 185 -10.54 -7.64 -0.88
N LEU A 186 -10.02 -8.54 -1.74
CA LEU A 186 -8.73 -9.19 -1.51
C LEU A 186 -7.61 -8.16 -1.36
N ARG A 187 -7.59 -7.14 -2.22
CA ARG A 187 -6.61 -6.04 -2.14
C ARG A 187 -6.75 -5.25 -0.83
N ILE A 188 -7.97 -4.90 -0.43
CA ILE A 188 -8.25 -4.15 0.81
C ILE A 188 -7.79 -4.96 2.02
N LEU A 189 -8.18 -6.23 2.13
CA LEU A 189 -7.76 -7.11 3.22
C LEU A 189 -6.24 -7.29 3.25
N SER A 190 -5.63 -7.46 2.07
CA SER A 190 -4.18 -7.63 1.96
C SER A 190 -3.41 -6.41 2.45
N GLN A 191 -3.86 -5.23 2.04
CA GLN A 191 -3.24 -3.97 2.47
C GLN A 191 -3.46 -3.74 3.96
N TRP A 192 -4.68 -3.96 4.47
CA TRP A 192 -4.99 -3.79 5.89
C TRP A 192 -4.14 -4.68 6.80
N VAL A 193 -3.96 -5.95 6.46
CA VAL A 193 -3.07 -6.84 7.24
C VAL A 193 -1.63 -6.34 7.18
N LYS A 194 -1.15 -5.91 6.00
CA LYS A 194 0.20 -5.34 5.83
C LYS A 194 0.43 -4.05 6.62
N GLU A 195 -0.64 -3.30 6.90
CA GLU A 195 -0.63 -2.12 7.76
C GLU A 195 -0.71 -2.48 9.26
N GLY A 196 -0.64 -3.76 9.61
CA GLY A 196 -0.64 -4.28 10.98
C GLY A 196 -2.01 -4.72 11.49
N GLY A 197 -3.03 -4.75 10.63
CA GLY A 197 -4.35 -5.29 10.95
C GLY A 197 -5.06 -4.56 12.08
N ASN A 198 -4.90 -3.24 12.18
CA ASN A 198 -5.48 -2.44 13.25
C ASN A 198 -7.01 -2.36 13.14
N TYR A 199 -7.70 -2.48 14.28
CA TYR A 199 -9.15 -2.38 14.37
C TYR A 199 -9.54 -0.97 14.81
N ALA A 200 -10.58 -0.41 14.20
CA ALA A 200 -11.15 0.84 14.66
C ALA A 200 -12.00 0.61 15.92
N LYS A 201 -11.96 1.57 16.83
CA LYS A 201 -12.90 1.61 17.97
C LYS A 201 -14.32 1.81 17.44
N HIS A 202 -15.29 1.12 18.04
CA HIS A 202 -16.70 1.30 17.67
C HIS A 202 -17.12 2.78 17.81
N TRP A 203 -17.85 3.29 16.81
CA TRP A 203 -18.13 4.72 16.60
C TRP A 203 -18.76 5.40 17.83
N SER A 204 -19.57 4.68 18.61
CA SER A 204 -20.23 5.25 19.80
C SER A 204 -19.27 5.56 20.95
N PHE A 205 -18.07 4.98 20.93
CA PHE A 205 -17.02 5.22 21.92
C PHE A 205 -15.92 6.15 21.42
N VAL A 206 -16.03 6.64 20.18
CA VAL A 206 -15.14 7.67 19.63
C VAL A 206 -15.79 9.02 19.90
N LYS A 207 -15.07 9.93 20.57
CA LYS A 207 -15.59 11.27 20.86
C LYS A 207 -15.82 12.01 19.54
N PRO A 208 -17.06 12.48 19.23
CA PRO A 208 -17.30 13.24 18.02
C PRO A 208 -16.49 14.53 18.04
N VAL A 209 -15.81 14.81 16.92
CA VAL A 209 -15.07 16.05 16.71
C VAL A 209 -15.92 16.93 15.80
N ARG A 210 -16.06 18.21 16.18
CA ARG A 210 -16.79 19.18 15.35
C ARG A 210 -15.86 19.65 14.23
N GLU A 211 -16.18 19.27 13.00
CA GLU A 211 -15.51 19.78 11.82
C GLU A 211 -16.03 21.17 11.44
N ASN A 212 -15.16 22.00 10.86
CA ASN A 212 -15.56 23.25 10.25
C ASN A 212 -16.09 22.94 8.85
N PRO A 213 -17.33 23.33 8.51
CA PRO A 213 -17.88 23.07 7.19
C PRO A 213 -17.01 23.73 6.10
N PRO A 214 -16.83 23.09 4.93
CA PRO A 214 -16.08 23.64 3.81
C PRO A 214 -16.85 24.78 3.10
N GLY A 215 -16.20 25.66 2.34
CA GLY A 215 -16.88 26.69 1.54
C GLY A 215 -17.18 28.00 2.27
N ASP A 216 -18.17 28.78 1.80
CA ASP A 216 -18.52 30.09 2.37
C ASP A 216 -19.48 29.97 3.57
N PRO A 217 -19.16 30.53 4.76
CA PRO A 217 -20.08 30.57 5.89
C PRO A 217 -21.38 31.36 5.67
N THR A 218 -21.52 32.12 4.58
CA THR A 218 -22.76 32.86 4.25
C THR A 218 -23.88 32.00 3.67
N SER A 219 -23.62 30.74 3.27
CA SER A 219 -24.65 29.80 2.83
C SER A 219 -25.62 29.44 3.97
N GLU A 220 -26.88 29.18 3.63
CA GLU A 220 -28.01 29.09 4.58
C GLU A 220 -27.82 28.07 5.74
N HIS A 221 -27.20 26.89 5.49
CA HIS A 221 -26.99 25.86 6.52
C HIS A 221 -25.62 25.13 6.43
N PRO A 222 -24.95 24.82 7.57
CA PRO A 222 -23.69 24.07 7.59
C PRO A 222 -23.70 22.70 6.89
N ILE A 223 -24.85 22.01 6.89
CA ILE A 223 -24.98 20.70 6.22
C ILE A 223 -24.91 20.85 4.70
N ASP A 224 -25.54 21.89 4.15
CA ASP A 224 -25.60 22.10 2.70
C ASP A 224 -24.19 22.32 2.13
N ARG A 225 -23.31 22.93 2.92
CA ARG A 225 -21.89 23.10 2.57
C ARG A 225 -21.14 21.76 2.41
N PHE A 226 -21.39 20.80 3.29
CA PHE A 226 -20.80 19.46 3.17
C PHE A 226 -21.36 18.72 1.94
N VAL A 227 -22.67 18.85 1.70
CA VAL A 227 -23.33 18.23 0.55
C VAL A 227 -22.83 18.83 -0.76
N GLU A 228 -22.74 20.15 -0.86
CA GLU A 228 -22.20 20.86 -2.03
C GLU A 228 -20.74 20.46 -2.30
N ALA A 229 -19.90 20.43 -1.26
CA ALA A 229 -18.52 19.97 -1.40
C ALA A 229 -18.45 18.53 -1.94
N LYS A 230 -19.31 17.63 -1.45
CA LYS A 230 -19.35 16.25 -1.95
C LYS A 230 -19.86 16.15 -3.39
N LEU A 231 -20.84 16.96 -3.77
CA LEU A 231 -21.36 17.03 -5.13
C LEU A 231 -20.29 17.49 -6.11
N LEU A 232 -19.57 18.57 -5.76
CA LEU A 232 -18.47 19.09 -6.57
C LEU A 232 -17.30 18.10 -6.67
N GLU A 233 -16.96 17.40 -5.59
CA GLU A 233 -15.93 16.37 -5.59
C GLU A 233 -16.30 15.19 -6.51
N THR A 234 -17.56 14.75 -6.45
CA THR A 234 -18.01 13.52 -7.13
C THR A 234 -18.38 13.75 -8.60
N PHE A 235 -18.97 14.91 -8.90
CA PHE A 235 -19.60 15.19 -10.20
C PHE A 235 -19.04 16.45 -10.88
N GLY A 236 -18.11 17.17 -10.24
CA GLY A 236 -17.53 18.40 -10.77
C GLY A 236 -18.50 19.60 -10.72
N ASN A 237 -18.12 20.68 -11.42
CA ASN A 237 -18.81 21.97 -11.37
C ASN A 237 -20.21 21.99 -12.02
N GLU A 238 -20.62 20.88 -12.65
CA GLU A 238 -21.94 20.76 -13.27
C GLU A 238 -23.01 20.31 -12.27
N ALA A 239 -22.59 19.79 -11.11
CA ALA A 239 -23.50 19.40 -10.04
C ALA A 239 -23.63 20.50 -9.00
N GLY A 240 -24.89 20.80 -8.66
CA GLY A 240 -25.23 21.74 -7.60
C GLY A 240 -26.64 21.47 -7.11
N PHE A 241 -27.07 22.26 -6.13
CA PHE A 241 -28.44 22.17 -5.66
C PHE A 241 -29.44 22.57 -6.73
N ALA A 242 -30.55 21.85 -6.77
CA ALA A 242 -31.70 22.28 -7.57
C ALA A 242 -32.23 23.62 -7.03
N SER A 243 -32.81 24.42 -7.92
CA SER A 243 -33.47 25.66 -7.52
C SER A 243 -34.63 25.40 -6.55
N MET A 244 -34.82 26.31 -5.60
CA MET A 244 -35.89 26.20 -4.62
C MET A 244 -37.25 26.12 -5.33
N SER A 245 -38.03 25.08 -4.99
CA SER A 245 -39.37 24.89 -5.52
C SER A 245 -40.36 25.95 -4.98
N THR A 246 -41.46 26.16 -5.70
CA THR A 246 -42.50 27.12 -5.26
C THR A 246 -43.16 26.68 -3.95
N ARG A 247 -43.67 27.66 -3.18
CA ARG A 247 -44.37 27.38 -1.91
C ARG A 247 -45.55 26.42 -2.08
N ALA A 248 -46.29 26.52 -3.18
CA ALA A 248 -47.41 25.60 -3.47
C ALA A 248 -46.92 24.15 -3.64
N THR A 249 -45.81 23.94 -4.36
CA THR A 249 -45.20 22.61 -4.51
C THR A 249 -44.67 22.08 -3.19
N LEU A 250 -44.01 22.93 -2.39
CA LEU A 250 -43.52 22.54 -1.07
C LEU A 250 -44.67 22.16 -0.13
N ALA A 251 -45.76 22.93 -0.09
CA ALA A 251 -46.94 22.62 0.71
C ALA A 251 -47.58 21.29 0.30
N ARG A 252 -47.67 21.03 -1.02
CA ARG A 252 -48.18 19.75 -1.53
C ARG A 252 -47.27 18.57 -1.13
N ARG A 253 -45.95 18.71 -1.23
CA ARG A 253 -44.99 17.67 -0.81
C ARG A 253 -45.12 17.39 0.69
N ALA A 254 -45.14 18.43 1.51
CA ALA A 254 -45.29 18.30 2.96
C ALA A 254 -46.61 17.59 3.34
N ALA A 255 -47.72 17.97 2.72
CA ALA A 255 -49.01 17.31 2.95
C ALA A 255 -48.93 15.80 2.64
N LEU A 256 -48.39 15.42 1.48
CA LEU A 256 -48.26 14.01 1.09
C LEU A 256 -47.28 13.20 1.94
N THR A 257 -46.27 13.83 2.56
CA THR A 257 -45.32 13.15 3.44
C THR A 257 -45.87 12.95 4.86
N LEU A 258 -46.73 13.86 5.31
CA LEU A 258 -47.23 13.89 6.70
C LEU A 258 -48.60 13.22 6.88
N THR A 259 -49.27 12.81 5.80
CA THR A 259 -50.56 12.10 5.82
C THR A 259 -50.45 10.72 5.20
#